data_AF-A0AA40FIJ0-F1
#
_entry.id   AF-A0AA40FIJ0-F1
#
_cell.length_a   1.000
_cell.length_b   1.000
_cell.length_c   1.000
_cell.angle_alpha   90.00
_cell.angle_beta   90.00
_cell.angle_gamma   90.00
#
_symmetry.space_group_name_H-M   'P 1'
#
loop_
_entity.id
_entity.type
_entity.pdbx_description
1 polymer ?
#
loop_
_entity_poly.entity_id
_entity_poly.type
_entity_poly.pdbx_seq_one_letter_code
_entity_poly.pdbx_strand_id
1 'polypeptide(L)'
;MADTLKYLRIYFVTWNVATKYPEQDLHELLDISHTNEKRTSPDLYFVGLQEVKAQPQNMVMDMFFEDPWTKSFREVLKNYDYVKIRTQRLQGLVLNIFCLRKHITHLRLIETQYTRTGCGGMWGNKGAVSIRLNMYGINMSVVNTHLTPHDHLLADRIMDYNTILTSHSFSNPDTSKILFHDYVFWIGDLNFRLHGEDLTATEIDMLVRKNELKSLLARDQLKMVMEKGEAFSELNENPITFPPTYKYEFASQEFDLKRRPSWTDRILYRVNADIYDDIRLSAIQRNYKSHSNYIQSDHKPVTGEFDIIIRPHVEDHGVEFQPVSSWFIDEENSVSYKLLGDARPASGDWVGLFHNEFSSLDEYIVYEYVGRGKSSSVPFEPHSITERIYFSDTALRTPGMYRLIYVAQRGNLVGILGISPPFPGHHRPT
;
A
#
# COMPACT_ATOMS: atom_id res chain seq x y z
N MET A 1 24.68 19.76 16.98
CA MET A 1 23.89 20.29 15.85
C MET A 1 22.50 19.72 16.01
N ALA A 2 21.44 20.52 15.88
CA ALA A 2 20.08 19.96 15.91
C ALA A 2 19.94 19.05 14.69
N ASP A 3 19.62 17.77 14.90
CA ASP A 3 19.45 16.83 13.81
C ASP A 3 18.26 17.28 12.94
N THR A 4 18.52 17.46 11.64
CA THR A 4 17.48 17.82 10.67
C THR A 4 16.48 16.68 10.57
N LEU A 5 15.20 16.95 10.88
CA LEU A 5 14.12 15.98 10.70
C LEU A 5 14.08 15.48 9.26
N LYS A 6 13.94 14.16 9.11
CA LYS A 6 13.72 13.51 7.82
C LYS A 6 12.25 13.10 7.71
N TYR A 7 11.75 13.13 6.48
CA TYR A 7 10.36 12.83 6.19
C TYR A 7 10.25 11.79 5.09
N LEU A 8 9.18 10.99 5.15
CA LEU A 8 8.65 10.25 4.00
C LEU A 8 7.34 10.89 3.57
N ARG A 9 7.14 11.01 2.26
CA ARG A 9 5.87 11.41 1.69
C ARG A 9 5.05 10.19 1.28
N ILE A 10 3.81 10.11 1.75
CA ILE A 10 2.90 9.00 1.47
C ILE A 10 1.64 9.55 0.83
N TYR A 11 1.23 8.96 -0.30
CA TYR A 11 0.03 9.31 -1.02
C TYR A 11 -0.97 8.17 -0.97
N PHE A 12 -2.20 8.47 -0.59
CA PHE A 12 -3.30 7.54 -0.46
C PHE A 12 -4.34 7.81 -1.53
N VAL A 13 -4.87 6.74 -2.11
CA VAL A 13 -6.06 6.73 -2.96
C VAL A 13 -7.05 5.76 -2.32
N THR A 14 -8.30 6.19 -2.13
CA THR A 14 -9.43 5.29 -1.90
C THR A 14 -10.50 5.48 -2.96
N TRP A 15 -10.96 4.39 -3.57
CA TRP A 15 -11.99 4.45 -4.59
C TRP A 15 -12.85 3.18 -4.66
N ASN A 16 -14.15 3.32 -4.41
CA ASN A 16 -15.12 2.32 -4.79
C ASN A 16 -15.34 2.39 -6.31
N VAL A 17 -14.91 1.35 -7.03
CA VAL A 17 -14.90 1.34 -8.50
C VAL A 17 -16.17 0.72 -9.10
N ALA A 18 -17.16 0.38 -8.28
CA ALA A 18 -18.49 -0.08 -8.71
C ALA A 18 -18.46 -1.19 -9.76
N THR A 19 -17.52 -2.13 -9.65
CA THR A 19 -17.25 -3.25 -10.57
C THR A 19 -16.85 -2.88 -12.00
N LYS A 20 -16.50 -1.60 -12.23
CA LYS A 20 -16.05 -1.07 -13.51
C LYS A 20 -14.58 -1.40 -13.77
N TYR A 21 -14.19 -1.30 -15.03
CA TYR A 21 -12.79 -1.41 -15.45
C TYR A 21 -12.10 -0.04 -15.38
N PRO A 22 -10.77 0.01 -15.26
CA PRO A 22 -10.00 1.25 -15.35
C PRO A 22 -10.00 1.76 -16.78
N GLU A 23 -10.89 2.70 -17.11
CA GLU A 23 -11.02 3.26 -18.45
C GLU A 23 -10.52 4.72 -18.52
N GLN A 24 -10.60 5.45 -17.42
CA GLN A 24 -10.10 6.83 -17.31
C GLN A 24 -8.61 6.89 -16.99
N ASP A 25 -7.94 7.94 -17.49
CA ASP A 25 -6.54 8.22 -17.20
C ASP A 25 -6.30 8.47 -15.70
N LEU A 26 -5.22 7.92 -15.14
CA LEU A 26 -4.94 7.95 -13.70
C LEU A 26 -3.90 9.01 -13.30
N HIS A 27 -3.34 9.79 -14.23
CA HIS A 27 -2.27 10.74 -13.90
C HIS A 27 -2.76 11.85 -12.96
N GLU A 28 -3.94 12.43 -13.22
CA GLU A 28 -4.53 13.45 -12.37
C GLU A 28 -4.83 12.91 -10.95
N LEU A 29 -5.39 11.70 -10.86
CA LEU A 29 -5.67 11.03 -9.58
C LEU A 29 -4.41 10.80 -8.75
N LEU A 30 -3.30 10.44 -9.40
CA LEU A 30 -2.01 10.16 -8.76
C LEU A 30 -1.17 11.44 -8.49
N ASP A 31 -1.73 12.62 -8.76
CA ASP A 31 -1.05 13.93 -8.69
C ASP A 31 0.23 13.99 -9.55
N ILE A 32 0.26 13.23 -10.64
CA ILE A 32 1.38 13.20 -11.57
C ILE A 32 1.17 14.32 -12.58
N SER A 33 1.83 15.46 -12.35
CA SER A 33 1.71 16.62 -13.25
C SER A 33 2.58 16.43 -14.50
N HIS A 34 2.04 16.80 -15.67
CA HIS A 34 2.82 16.95 -16.92
C HIS A 34 3.67 18.23 -16.95
N THR A 35 3.57 19.08 -15.92
CA THR A 35 4.24 20.37 -15.82
C THR A 35 5.54 20.23 -15.03
N ASN A 36 6.64 20.79 -15.56
CA ASN A 36 8.00 20.79 -14.99
C ASN A 36 8.16 21.50 -13.62
N GLU A 37 7.10 21.70 -12.84
CA GLU A 37 7.21 22.27 -11.52
C GLU A 37 7.77 21.23 -10.54
N LYS A 38 8.77 21.65 -9.76
CA LYS A 38 9.51 20.86 -8.76
C LYS A 38 8.63 20.42 -7.58
N ARG A 39 7.51 19.72 -7.80
CA ARG A 39 6.85 18.97 -6.72
C ARG A 39 7.64 17.69 -6.48
N THR A 40 8.02 17.49 -5.22
CA THR A 40 8.62 16.24 -4.78
C THR A 40 7.57 15.14 -4.83
N SER A 41 7.79 14.15 -5.70
CA SER A 41 6.92 12.98 -5.84
C SER A 41 6.79 12.23 -4.51
N PRO A 42 5.65 11.58 -4.23
CA PRO A 42 5.48 10.75 -3.05
C PRO A 42 6.53 9.63 -2.98
N ASP A 43 7.01 9.27 -1.80
CA ASP A 43 7.94 8.15 -1.65
C ASP A 43 7.19 6.80 -1.70
N LEU A 44 5.94 6.79 -1.22
CA LEU A 44 5.04 5.65 -1.23
C LEU A 44 3.64 6.03 -1.77
N TYR A 45 3.02 5.14 -2.53
CA TYR A 45 1.61 5.17 -2.85
C TYR A 45 0.89 3.98 -2.22
N PHE A 46 -0.22 4.24 -1.54
CA PHE A 46 -1.18 3.21 -1.13
C PHE A 46 -2.49 3.42 -1.87
N VAL A 47 -2.93 2.38 -2.59
CA VAL A 47 -4.16 2.43 -3.40
C VAL A 47 -5.14 1.40 -2.87
N GLY A 48 -6.18 1.88 -2.17
CA GLY A 48 -7.30 1.10 -1.67
C GLY A 48 -8.50 1.15 -2.61
N LEU A 49 -8.96 0.01 -3.10
CA LEU A 49 -10.11 -0.08 -3.99
C LEU A 49 -11.21 -0.95 -3.38
N GLN A 50 -12.45 -0.60 -3.64
CA GLN A 50 -13.64 -1.38 -3.25
C GLN A 50 -14.48 -1.70 -4.48
N GLU A 51 -15.26 -2.77 -4.42
CA GLU A 51 -16.05 -3.29 -5.54
C GLU A 51 -15.24 -3.53 -6.83
N VAL A 52 -13.96 -3.86 -6.72
CA VAL A 52 -13.21 -4.39 -7.87
C VAL A 52 -13.92 -5.66 -8.34
N LYS A 53 -14.16 -5.77 -9.64
CA LYS A 53 -14.84 -6.93 -10.22
C LYS A 53 -14.11 -8.22 -9.79
N ALA A 54 -14.83 -9.10 -9.11
CA ALA A 54 -14.36 -10.42 -8.73
C ALA A 54 -15.16 -11.45 -9.53
N GLN A 55 -14.47 -12.39 -10.20
CA GLN A 55 -15.11 -13.48 -10.95
C GLN A 55 -14.88 -14.78 -10.17
N PRO A 56 -15.87 -15.31 -9.43
CA PRO A 56 -15.66 -16.48 -8.55
C PRO A 56 -15.16 -17.73 -9.28
N GLN A 57 -15.48 -17.87 -10.57
CA GLN A 57 -15.02 -18.96 -11.44
C GLN A 57 -13.51 -18.92 -11.70
N ASN A 58 -12.88 -17.76 -11.46
CA ASN A 58 -11.48 -17.48 -11.73
C ASN A 58 -10.64 -17.35 -10.45
N MET A 59 -11.08 -17.80 -9.27
CA MET A 59 -10.29 -17.67 -8.03
C MET A 59 -8.86 -18.22 -8.15
N VAL A 60 -8.65 -19.28 -8.94
CA VAL A 60 -7.31 -19.80 -9.25
C VAL A 60 -6.56 -18.87 -10.20
N MET A 61 -7.22 -18.30 -11.20
CA MET A 61 -6.60 -17.35 -12.15
C MET A 61 -6.28 -16.01 -11.48
N ASP A 62 -7.10 -15.52 -10.56
CA ASP A 62 -6.85 -14.28 -9.79
C ASP A 62 -5.61 -14.43 -8.86
N MET A 63 -5.14 -15.65 -8.58
CA MET A 63 -3.85 -15.88 -7.91
C MET A 63 -2.64 -15.70 -8.86
N PHE A 64 -2.82 -15.89 -10.17
CA PHE A 64 -1.75 -15.82 -11.17
C PHE A 64 -1.80 -14.55 -12.04
N PHE A 65 -2.95 -13.89 -12.12
CA PHE A 65 -3.16 -12.71 -12.94
C PHE A 65 -3.44 -11.49 -12.07
N GLU A 66 -2.59 -10.48 -12.22
CA GLU A 66 -2.81 -9.17 -11.64
C GLU A 66 -4.11 -8.57 -12.17
N ASP A 67 -4.95 -8.06 -11.27
CA ASP A 67 -6.22 -7.50 -11.66
C ASP A 67 -6.06 -6.22 -12.50
N PRO A 68 -7.02 -5.91 -13.39
CA PRO A 68 -6.88 -4.79 -14.32
C PRO A 68 -6.61 -3.44 -13.66
N TRP A 69 -7.18 -3.20 -12.48
CA TRP A 69 -6.97 -1.95 -11.74
C TRP A 69 -5.54 -1.86 -11.22
N THR A 70 -5.09 -2.89 -10.51
CA THR A 70 -3.70 -2.96 -10.01
C THR A 70 -2.70 -2.80 -11.16
N LYS A 71 -2.95 -3.49 -12.29
CA LYS A 71 -2.15 -3.34 -13.51
C LYS A 71 -2.14 -1.90 -14.03
N SER A 72 -3.29 -1.24 -14.11
CA SER A 72 -3.38 0.13 -14.64
C SER A 72 -2.63 1.15 -13.79
N PHE A 73 -2.72 1.04 -12.45
CA PHE A 73 -1.91 1.85 -11.55
C PHE A 73 -0.41 1.58 -11.73
N ARG A 74 -0.01 0.30 -11.80
CA ARG A 74 1.40 -0.10 -12.01
C ARG A 74 1.97 0.45 -13.33
N GLU A 75 1.20 0.36 -14.41
CA GLU A 75 1.63 0.79 -15.74
C GLU A 75 1.84 2.31 -15.84
N VAL A 76 1.08 3.10 -15.07
CA VAL A 76 1.34 4.55 -14.93
C VAL A 76 2.57 4.78 -14.07
N LEU A 77 2.60 4.22 -12.86
CA LEU A 77 3.61 4.49 -11.84
C LEU A 77 5.02 3.99 -12.23
N LYS A 78 5.14 2.92 -13.01
CA LYS A 78 6.46 2.41 -13.45
C LYS A 78 7.26 3.43 -14.27
N ASN A 79 6.58 4.31 -15.01
CA ASN A 79 7.23 5.37 -15.80
C ASN A 79 7.89 6.45 -14.92
N TYR A 80 7.62 6.42 -13.61
CA TYR A 80 8.14 7.33 -12.61
C TYR A 80 8.99 6.58 -11.55
N ASP A 81 9.56 5.42 -11.93
CA ASP A 81 10.47 4.60 -11.12
C ASP A 81 9.86 4.01 -9.84
N TYR A 82 8.53 3.86 -9.80
CA TYR A 82 7.85 3.13 -8.73
C TYR A 82 7.77 1.64 -9.05
N VAL A 83 7.88 0.84 -8.00
CA VAL A 83 7.73 -0.62 -8.04
C VAL A 83 6.55 -1.01 -7.16
N LYS A 84 5.69 -1.88 -7.67
CA LYS A 84 4.65 -2.54 -6.86
C LYS A 84 5.32 -3.50 -5.88
N ILE A 85 5.13 -3.26 -4.59
CA ILE A 85 5.75 -4.05 -3.53
C ILE A 85 4.86 -5.23 -3.14
N ARG A 86 3.56 -4.97 -2.97
CA ARG A 86 2.62 -5.98 -2.48
C ARG A 86 1.18 -5.57 -2.79
N THR A 87 0.34 -6.59 -2.99
CA THR A 87 -1.11 -6.46 -3.10
C THR A 87 -1.78 -7.38 -2.08
N GLN A 88 -2.80 -6.90 -1.38
CA GLN A 88 -3.72 -7.74 -0.62
C GLN A 88 -5.14 -7.59 -1.17
N ARG A 89 -5.83 -8.71 -1.32
CA ARG A 89 -7.18 -8.75 -1.86
C ARG A 89 -8.12 -9.59 -1.00
N LEU A 90 -9.37 -9.15 -0.89
CA LEU A 90 -10.50 -9.88 -0.33
C LEU A 90 -11.72 -9.63 -1.23
N GLN A 91 -12.01 -10.58 -2.14
CA GLN A 91 -13.05 -10.43 -3.16
C GLN A 91 -12.87 -9.14 -3.99
N GLY A 92 -13.75 -8.14 -3.84
CA GLY A 92 -13.64 -6.85 -4.52
C GLY A 92 -12.90 -5.76 -3.74
N LEU A 93 -12.38 -6.07 -2.55
CA LEU A 93 -11.59 -5.16 -1.73
C LEU A 93 -10.10 -5.40 -2.00
N VAL A 94 -9.37 -4.38 -2.45
CA VAL A 94 -7.96 -4.48 -2.85
C VAL A 94 -7.15 -3.37 -2.19
N LEU A 95 -5.95 -3.68 -1.71
CA LEU A 95 -4.99 -2.68 -1.25
C LEU A 95 -3.62 -2.97 -1.90
N ASN A 96 -3.08 -1.96 -2.56
CA ASN A 96 -1.78 -1.99 -3.20
C ASN A 96 -0.82 -1.03 -2.51
N ILE A 97 0.46 -1.40 -2.45
CA ILE A 97 1.56 -0.50 -2.13
C ILE A 97 2.53 -0.42 -3.32
N PHE A 98 2.86 0.82 -3.72
CA PHE A 98 3.93 1.12 -4.66
C PHE A 98 4.97 1.98 -3.96
N CYS A 99 6.24 1.70 -4.21
CA CYS A 99 7.37 2.36 -3.56
C CYS A 99 8.35 2.85 -4.60
N LEU A 100 8.84 4.08 -4.44
CA LEU A 100 9.88 4.62 -5.29
C LEU A 100 11.15 3.77 -5.16
N ARG A 101 11.79 3.39 -6.28
CA ARG A 101 12.84 2.35 -6.27
C ARG A 101 13.97 2.59 -5.27
N LYS A 102 14.39 3.86 -5.11
CA LYS A 102 15.45 4.29 -4.17
C LYS A 102 15.20 3.86 -2.71
N HIS A 103 13.98 3.51 -2.37
CA HIS A 103 13.53 3.18 -1.03
C HIS A 103 13.34 1.68 -0.76
N ILE A 104 13.34 0.84 -1.80
CA ILE A 104 12.92 -0.56 -1.69
C ILE A 104 13.79 -1.33 -0.69
N THR A 105 15.10 -1.08 -0.68
CA THR A 105 16.05 -1.74 0.23
C THR A 105 15.85 -1.38 1.69
N HIS A 106 14.95 -0.45 2.03
CA HIS A 106 14.60 -0.09 3.40
C HIS A 106 13.30 -0.73 3.88
N LEU A 107 12.61 -1.50 3.03
CA LEU A 107 11.37 -2.17 3.39
C LEU A 107 11.67 -3.44 4.19
N ARG A 108 11.12 -3.53 5.39
CA ARG A 108 11.30 -4.64 6.34
C ARG A 108 9.95 -5.12 6.84
N LEU A 109 9.88 -6.40 7.21
CA LEU A 109 8.72 -6.98 7.91
C LEU A 109 7.37 -6.67 7.25
N ILE A 110 7.33 -6.68 5.92
CA ILE A 110 6.12 -6.51 5.13
C ILE A 110 5.22 -7.71 5.38
N GLU A 111 3.97 -7.46 5.75
CA GLU A 111 2.94 -8.48 5.91
C GLU A 111 1.60 -7.94 5.46
N THR A 112 0.78 -8.83 4.90
CA THR A 112 -0.59 -8.53 4.50
C THR A 112 -1.57 -9.38 5.30
N GLN A 113 -2.70 -8.79 5.67
CA GLN A 113 -3.75 -9.47 6.45
C GLN A 113 -5.13 -9.06 5.93
N TYR A 114 -6.16 -9.83 6.30
CA TYR A 114 -7.55 -9.48 6.01
C TYR A 114 -8.49 -9.91 7.13
N THR A 115 -9.61 -9.21 7.28
CA THR A 115 -10.73 -9.59 8.16
C THR A 115 -12.01 -9.57 7.36
N ARG A 116 -12.85 -10.60 7.52
CA ARG A 116 -14.19 -10.64 6.93
C ARG A 116 -15.22 -10.20 7.97
N THR A 117 -16.15 -9.35 7.57
CA THR A 117 -17.28 -8.97 8.44
C THR A 117 -18.65 -9.30 7.84
N GLY A 118 -18.72 -9.56 6.53
CA GLY A 118 -19.96 -10.00 5.86
C GLY A 118 -20.54 -11.31 6.42
N CYS A 119 -21.87 -11.39 6.50
CA CYS A 119 -22.65 -12.56 6.93
C CYS A 119 -22.11 -13.24 8.21
N GLY A 120 -21.87 -12.47 9.27
CA GLY A 120 -21.36 -13.00 10.54
C GLY A 120 -19.93 -13.54 10.45
N GLY A 121 -19.10 -12.97 9.56
CA GLY A 121 -17.70 -13.36 9.34
C GLY A 121 -17.50 -14.55 8.39
N MET A 122 -18.58 -15.20 7.92
CA MET A 122 -18.49 -16.42 7.11
C MET A 122 -18.43 -16.17 5.60
N TRP A 123 -19.02 -15.08 5.09
CA TRP A 123 -19.13 -14.84 3.65
C TRP A 123 -19.40 -13.37 3.33
N GLY A 124 -18.67 -12.78 2.38
CA GLY A 124 -19.05 -11.47 1.83
C GLY A 124 -17.88 -10.62 1.35
N ASN A 125 -18.23 -9.56 0.62
CA ASN A 125 -17.31 -8.56 0.07
C ASN A 125 -17.04 -7.38 1.04
N LYS A 126 -17.37 -7.56 2.32
CA LYS A 126 -17.26 -6.57 3.40
C LYS A 126 -16.22 -6.99 4.42
N GLY A 127 -15.47 -6.01 4.92
CA GLY A 127 -14.40 -6.21 5.88
C GLY A 127 -13.20 -5.32 5.59
N ALA A 128 -12.01 -5.86 5.86
CA ALA A 128 -10.74 -5.16 5.78
C ALA A 128 -9.67 -5.97 5.06
N VAL A 129 -8.81 -5.28 4.33
CA VAL A 129 -7.47 -5.76 3.94
C VAL A 129 -6.44 -4.78 4.47
N SER A 130 -5.26 -5.27 4.82
CA SER A 130 -4.20 -4.41 5.33
C SER A 130 -2.83 -4.79 4.81
N ILE A 131 -1.93 -3.82 4.86
CA ILE A 131 -0.50 -3.99 4.65
C ILE A 131 0.21 -3.31 5.82
N ARG A 132 1.09 -4.04 6.51
CA ARG A 132 2.01 -3.47 7.50
C ARG A 132 3.45 -3.64 7.04
N LEU A 133 4.31 -2.71 7.42
CA LEU A 133 5.74 -2.73 7.11
C LEU A 133 6.55 -1.86 8.09
N ASN A 134 7.85 -2.14 8.16
CA ASN A 134 8.85 -1.29 8.79
C ASN A 134 9.70 -0.62 7.71
N MET A 135 10.06 0.65 7.93
CA MET A 135 10.88 1.41 7.00
C MET A 135 11.58 2.55 7.74
N TYR A 136 12.89 2.72 7.56
CA TYR A 136 13.67 3.76 8.25
C TYR A 136 13.40 3.82 9.78
N GLY A 137 13.35 2.64 10.41
CA GLY A 137 13.17 2.48 11.85
C GLY A 137 11.80 2.87 12.41
N ILE A 138 10.84 3.22 11.56
CA ILE A 138 9.43 3.33 11.94
C ILE A 138 8.65 2.13 11.44
N ASN A 139 7.49 1.87 12.02
CA ASN A 139 6.54 0.87 11.55
C ASN A 139 5.17 1.51 11.24
N MET A 140 4.47 0.98 10.23
CA MET A 140 3.16 1.49 9.84
C MET A 140 2.21 0.38 9.43
N SER A 141 0.91 0.63 9.62
CA SER A 141 -0.19 -0.20 9.13
C SER A 141 -1.16 0.62 8.32
N VAL A 142 -1.45 0.16 7.11
CA VAL A 142 -2.48 0.75 6.24
C VAL A 142 -3.61 -0.25 6.11
N VAL A 143 -4.83 0.18 6.44
CA VAL A 143 -6.05 -0.64 6.40
C VAL A 143 -6.99 -0.05 5.37
N ASN A 144 -7.41 -0.84 4.39
CA ASN A 144 -8.48 -0.49 3.46
C ASN A 144 -9.75 -1.28 3.82
N THR A 145 -10.88 -0.60 3.97
CA THR A 145 -12.15 -1.23 4.34
C THR A 145 -13.28 -0.97 3.36
N HIS A 146 -14.24 -1.90 3.35
CA HIS A 146 -15.57 -1.70 2.78
C HIS A 146 -16.59 -2.13 3.83
N LEU A 147 -17.24 -1.16 4.48
CA LEU A 147 -18.16 -1.39 5.59
C LEU A 147 -19.62 -1.53 5.12
N THR A 148 -20.51 -1.93 6.02
CA THR A 148 -21.93 -2.17 5.75
C THR A 148 -22.63 -0.94 5.15
N PRO A 149 -23.31 -1.08 3.98
CA PRO A 149 -23.94 0.04 3.27
C PRO A 149 -25.30 0.42 3.88
N HIS A 150 -25.95 1.42 3.30
CA HIS A 150 -27.28 1.92 3.65
C HIS A 150 -27.39 2.78 4.92
N ASP A 151 -28.23 3.82 4.85
CA ASP A 151 -28.37 4.87 5.87
C ASP A 151 -28.72 4.34 7.27
N HIS A 152 -29.63 3.37 7.34
CA HIS A 152 -30.16 2.84 8.60
C HIS A 152 -29.24 1.83 9.32
N LEU A 153 -28.18 1.35 8.65
CA LEU A 153 -27.27 0.30 9.18
C LEU A 153 -26.04 0.89 9.88
N LEU A 154 -26.22 1.97 10.66
CA LEU A 154 -25.13 2.60 11.42
C LEU A 154 -24.54 1.64 12.47
N ALA A 155 -25.38 0.90 13.17
CA ALA A 155 -24.95 -0.06 14.18
C ALA A 155 -24.06 -1.17 13.58
N ASP A 156 -24.40 -1.65 12.38
CA ASP A 156 -23.61 -2.66 11.68
C ASP A 156 -22.25 -2.13 11.23
N ARG A 157 -22.16 -0.86 10.79
CA ARG A 157 -20.85 -0.23 10.49
C ARG A 157 -19.97 -0.10 11.72
N ILE A 158 -20.55 0.27 12.87
CA ILE A 158 -19.84 0.31 14.15
C ILE A 158 -19.36 -1.09 14.53
N MET A 159 -20.21 -2.12 14.35
CA MET A 159 -19.86 -3.51 14.61
C MET A 159 -18.76 -4.02 13.66
N ASP A 160 -18.81 -3.68 12.37
CA ASP A 160 -17.77 -4.00 11.39
C ASP A 160 -16.42 -3.45 11.86
N TYR A 161 -16.36 -2.15 12.20
CA TYR A 161 -15.14 -1.51 12.70
C TYR A 161 -14.61 -2.21 13.95
N ASN A 162 -15.45 -2.43 14.97
CA ASN A 162 -15.04 -3.06 16.22
C ASN A 162 -14.56 -4.51 16.01
N THR A 163 -15.20 -5.24 15.10
CA THR A 163 -14.75 -6.58 14.70
C THR A 163 -13.39 -6.55 14.04
N ILE A 164 -13.17 -5.64 13.08
CA ILE A 164 -11.88 -5.46 12.41
C ILE A 164 -10.81 -5.09 13.46
N LEU A 165 -11.06 -4.07 14.28
CA LEU A 165 -10.09 -3.60 15.26
C LEU A 165 -9.64 -4.70 16.24
N THR A 166 -10.57 -5.53 16.70
CA THR A 166 -10.29 -6.56 17.72
C THR A 166 -9.72 -7.85 17.13
N SER A 167 -10.27 -8.32 16.02
CA SER A 167 -9.91 -9.62 15.43
C SER A 167 -8.69 -9.55 14.49
N HIS A 168 -8.44 -8.41 13.86
CA HIS A 168 -7.30 -8.27 12.95
C HIS A 168 -5.99 -8.39 13.73
N SER A 169 -5.06 -9.20 13.20
CA SER A 169 -3.79 -9.46 13.87
C SER A 169 -2.68 -9.71 12.88
N PHE A 170 -1.48 -9.31 13.27
CA PHE A 170 -0.24 -9.45 12.51
C PHE A 170 0.70 -10.43 13.20
N SER A 171 1.63 -11.01 12.44
CA SER A 171 2.57 -12.02 12.95
C SER A 171 3.70 -11.41 13.79
N ASN A 172 3.99 -10.12 13.62
CA ASN A 172 5.00 -9.43 14.44
C ASN A 172 4.44 -9.15 15.84
N PRO A 173 5.05 -9.67 16.94
CA PRO A 173 4.56 -9.48 18.30
C PRO A 173 4.50 -8.01 18.72
N ASP A 174 5.51 -7.21 18.36
CA ASP A 174 5.64 -5.80 18.77
C ASP A 174 4.51 -4.93 18.20
N THR A 175 4.00 -5.30 17.03
CA THR A 175 2.91 -4.60 16.34
C THR A 175 1.80 -5.56 15.95
N SER A 176 1.45 -6.47 16.86
CA SER A 176 0.51 -7.57 16.60
C SER A 176 -0.93 -7.10 16.34
N LYS A 177 -1.24 -5.83 16.63
CA LYS A 177 -2.55 -5.18 16.40
C LYS A 177 -2.41 -3.90 15.60
N ILE A 178 -3.50 -3.48 14.94
CA ILE A 178 -3.52 -2.29 14.09
C ILE A 178 -2.99 -1.06 14.84
N LEU A 179 -3.57 -0.73 16.00
CA LEU A 179 -3.22 0.48 16.78
C LEU A 179 -1.86 0.44 17.48
N PHE A 180 -1.15 -0.70 17.44
CA PHE A 180 0.19 -0.81 18.03
C PHE A 180 1.28 -0.26 17.10
N HIS A 181 0.93 0.12 15.87
CA HIS A 181 1.91 0.65 14.93
C HIS A 181 2.20 2.13 15.19
N ASP A 182 3.40 2.61 14.86
CA ASP A 182 3.78 4.02 15.03
C ASP A 182 2.84 4.94 14.23
N TYR A 183 2.56 4.53 12.99
CA TYR A 183 1.59 5.17 12.11
C TYR A 183 0.50 4.19 11.69
N VAL A 184 -0.75 4.60 11.84
CA VAL A 184 -1.91 3.87 11.31
C VAL A 184 -2.61 4.76 10.31
N PHE A 185 -2.88 4.25 9.12
CA PHE A 185 -3.73 4.89 8.14
C PHE A 185 -4.92 3.98 7.84
N TRP A 186 -6.12 4.55 7.92
CA TRP A 186 -7.36 3.82 7.65
C TRP A 186 -8.10 4.51 6.51
N ILE A 187 -8.21 3.80 5.40
CA ILE A 187 -8.84 4.30 4.18
C ILE A 187 -10.00 3.40 3.79
N GLY A 188 -10.88 3.88 2.92
CA GLY A 188 -11.86 3.02 2.28
C GLY A 188 -13.22 3.65 2.06
N ASP A 189 -14.14 2.83 1.56
CA ASP A 189 -15.58 3.09 1.59
C ASP A 189 -16.10 2.68 2.97
N LEU A 190 -16.11 3.65 3.89
CA LEU A 190 -16.60 3.45 5.25
C LEU A 190 -18.13 3.46 5.32
N ASN A 191 -18.80 3.83 4.23
CA ASN A 191 -20.26 3.81 4.08
C ASN A 191 -21.07 4.60 5.12
N PHE A 192 -20.45 5.45 5.95
CA PHE A 192 -21.16 6.37 6.84
C PHE A 192 -21.96 7.41 6.03
N ARG A 193 -23.14 7.74 6.53
CA ARG A 193 -24.13 8.59 5.85
C ARG A 193 -24.45 9.83 6.66
N LEU A 194 -25.41 10.63 6.20
CA LEU A 194 -25.98 11.71 6.99
C LEU A 194 -27.00 11.17 8.00
N HIS A 195 -26.84 11.57 9.26
CA HIS A 195 -27.76 11.28 10.35
C HIS A 195 -29.10 12.01 10.15
N GLY A 196 -30.17 11.37 10.62
CA GLY A 196 -31.55 11.82 10.45
C GLY A 196 -32.07 11.62 9.02
N GLU A 197 -33.39 11.57 8.87
CA GLU A 197 -34.09 11.37 7.58
C GLU A 197 -34.88 12.62 7.13
N ASP A 198 -34.79 13.71 7.88
CA ASP A 198 -35.45 14.99 7.65
C ASP A 198 -34.93 15.75 6.42
N LEU A 199 -33.70 15.45 5.97
CA LEU A 199 -33.16 16.01 4.73
C LEU A 199 -33.27 14.99 3.59
N THR A 200 -34.09 15.32 2.60
CA THR A 200 -34.24 14.58 1.35
C THR A 200 -32.98 14.69 0.48
N ALA A 201 -32.80 13.77 -0.47
CA ALA A 201 -31.67 13.81 -1.41
C ALA A 201 -31.60 15.13 -2.20
N THR A 202 -32.76 15.66 -2.62
CA THR A 202 -32.86 16.92 -3.35
C THR A 202 -32.43 18.11 -2.49
N GLU A 203 -32.84 18.17 -1.22
CA GLU A 203 -32.42 19.24 -0.31
C GLU A 203 -30.92 19.19 -0.03
N ILE A 204 -30.36 17.99 0.11
CA ILE A 204 -28.91 17.80 0.25
C ILE A 204 -28.18 18.32 -0.99
N ASP A 205 -28.62 17.96 -2.21
CA ASP A 205 -28.03 18.48 -3.46
C ASP A 205 -28.11 20.02 -3.51
N MET A 206 -29.25 20.62 -3.15
CA MET A 206 -29.38 22.08 -3.10
C MET A 206 -28.39 22.73 -2.13
N LEU A 207 -28.17 22.13 -0.95
CA LEU A 207 -27.19 22.62 0.03
C LEU A 207 -25.75 22.46 -0.47
N VAL A 208 -25.43 21.35 -1.14
CA VAL A 208 -24.12 21.14 -1.77
C VAL A 208 -23.86 22.20 -2.84
N ARG A 209 -24.83 22.48 -3.72
CA ARG A 209 -24.70 23.54 -4.75
C ARG A 209 -24.55 24.94 -4.17
N LYS A 210 -25.08 25.18 -2.97
CA LYS A 210 -24.90 26.43 -2.21
C LYS A 210 -23.59 26.46 -1.41
N ASN A 211 -22.76 25.42 -1.50
CA ASN A 211 -21.54 25.24 -0.72
C ASN A 211 -21.75 25.23 0.81
N GLU A 212 -22.94 24.81 1.26
CA GLU A 212 -23.31 24.71 2.69
C GLU A 212 -22.81 23.41 3.34
N LEU A 213 -21.59 22.99 2.99
CA LEU A 213 -21.05 21.68 3.36
C LEU A 213 -20.88 21.51 4.88
N LYS A 214 -20.57 22.60 5.60
CA LYS A 214 -20.42 22.58 7.07
C LYS A 214 -21.70 22.14 7.77
N SER A 215 -22.85 22.60 7.28
CA SER A 215 -24.16 22.25 7.86
C SER A 215 -24.48 20.76 7.68
N LEU A 216 -24.11 20.20 6.53
CA LEU A 216 -24.26 18.78 6.22
C LEU A 216 -23.26 17.92 7.02
N LEU A 217 -22.00 18.35 7.13
CA LEU A 217 -20.96 17.64 7.89
C LEU A 217 -21.24 17.60 9.39
N ALA A 218 -21.97 18.57 9.94
CA ALA A 218 -22.46 18.51 11.33
C ALA A 218 -23.42 17.33 11.58
N ARG A 219 -23.92 16.71 10.50
CA ARG A 219 -24.80 15.54 10.52
C ARG A 219 -24.09 14.27 10.03
N ASP A 220 -22.78 14.31 9.79
CA ASP A 220 -22.03 13.14 9.33
C ASP A 220 -21.96 12.07 10.42
N GLN A 221 -22.47 10.87 10.12
CA GLN A 221 -22.49 9.78 11.10
C GLN A 221 -21.09 9.39 11.56
N LEU A 222 -20.06 9.44 10.70
CA LEU A 222 -18.69 9.09 11.10
C LEU A 222 -18.16 10.06 12.17
N LYS A 223 -18.27 11.37 11.92
CA LYS A 223 -17.89 12.38 12.93
C LYS A 223 -18.62 12.19 14.25
N MET A 224 -19.93 11.92 14.20
CA MET A 224 -20.72 11.69 15.42
C MET A 224 -20.25 10.45 16.21
N VAL A 225 -19.95 9.33 15.56
CA VAL A 225 -19.50 8.11 16.27
C VAL A 225 -18.07 8.23 16.79
N MET A 226 -17.21 9.00 16.09
CA MET A 226 -15.86 9.33 16.55
C MET A 226 -15.91 10.17 17.82
N GLU A 227 -16.72 11.23 17.84
CA GLU A 227 -16.91 12.12 19.00
C GLU A 227 -17.50 11.38 20.21
N LYS A 228 -18.40 10.42 19.97
CA LYS A 228 -19.03 9.61 21.02
C LYS A 228 -18.16 8.47 21.56
N GLY A 229 -17.04 8.15 20.92
CA GLY A 229 -16.22 7.01 21.32
C GLY A 229 -16.74 5.65 20.84
N GLU A 230 -17.69 5.60 19.90
CA GLU A 230 -18.35 4.35 19.47
C GLU A 230 -17.55 3.61 18.38
N ALA A 231 -16.90 4.37 17.48
CA ALA A 231 -16.02 3.84 16.44
C ALA A 231 -15.01 4.91 16.00
N PHE A 232 -13.81 4.50 15.58
CA PHE A 232 -12.74 5.36 15.06
C PHE A 232 -12.26 6.50 15.99
N SER A 233 -12.64 6.52 17.27
CA SER A 233 -12.28 7.60 18.23
C SER A 233 -10.78 7.75 18.49
N GLU A 234 -10.03 6.70 18.22
CA GLU A 234 -8.56 6.64 18.33
C GLU A 234 -7.82 7.20 17.11
N LEU A 235 -8.56 7.59 16.05
CA LEU A 235 -8.02 8.12 14.81
C LEU A 235 -8.44 9.58 14.62
N ASN A 236 -7.70 10.26 13.76
CA ASN A 236 -7.94 11.64 13.35
C ASN A 236 -8.35 11.68 11.88
N GLU A 237 -9.16 12.66 11.54
CA GLU A 237 -9.52 12.99 10.16
C GLU A 237 -9.39 14.50 9.96
N ASN A 238 -8.65 14.91 8.94
CA ASN A 238 -8.54 16.34 8.63
C ASN A 238 -9.87 16.91 8.10
N PRO A 239 -10.09 18.23 8.19
CA PRO A 239 -11.31 18.86 7.71
C PRO A 239 -11.62 18.53 6.24
N ILE A 240 -12.85 18.12 5.97
CA ILE A 240 -13.36 17.85 4.63
C ILE A 240 -13.80 19.17 4.00
N THR A 241 -13.30 19.46 2.81
CA THR A 241 -13.62 20.69 2.04
C THR A 241 -14.16 20.38 0.64
N PHE A 242 -14.57 19.13 0.40
CA PHE A 242 -15.08 18.65 -0.88
C PHE A 242 -16.52 18.12 -0.73
N PRO A 243 -17.34 18.10 -1.80
CA PRO A 243 -18.73 17.63 -1.73
C PRO A 243 -18.81 16.13 -1.44
N PRO A 244 -20.00 15.60 -1.07
CA PRO A 244 -20.23 14.17 -0.89
C PRO A 244 -19.72 13.34 -2.09
N THR A 245 -19.15 12.17 -1.82
CA THR A 245 -18.48 11.34 -2.84
C THR A 245 -19.39 10.24 -3.40
N TYR A 246 -20.57 10.06 -2.80
CA TYR A 246 -21.60 9.08 -3.18
C TYR A 246 -22.98 9.72 -3.05
N LYS A 247 -24.00 9.37 -3.84
CA LYS A 247 -24.00 8.51 -5.04
C LYS A 247 -24.19 9.36 -6.28
N TYR A 248 -23.37 9.15 -7.29
CA TYR A 248 -23.45 9.84 -8.58
C TYR A 248 -24.09 8.95 -9.66
N GLU A 249 -24.66 9.59 -10.67
CA GLU A 249 -24.98 8.90 -11.91
C GLU A 249 -23.70 8.55 -12.68
N PHE A 250 -23.67 7.38 -13.31
CA PHE A 250 -22.55 6.98 -14.16
C PHE A 250 -22.37 7.94 -15.33
N ALA A 251 -21.11 8.18 -15.72
CA ALA A 251 -20.74 9.12 -16.77
C ALA A 251 -21.25 10.56 -16.53
N SER A 252 -21.50 10.92 -15.28
CA SER A 252 -22.03 12.22 -14.87
C SER A 252 -21.34 12.78 -13.62
N GLN A 253 -21.49 14.08 -13.41
CA GLN A 253 -21.15 14.77 -12.16
C GLN A 253 -22.40 15.07 -11.32
N GLU A 254 -23.57 14.62 -11.76
CA GLU A 254 -24.84 14.80 -11.05
C GLU A 254 -25.08 13.66 -10.05
N PHE A 255 -25.69 13.98 -8.91
CA PHE A 255 -26.08 12.98 -7.92
C PHE A 255 -27.25 12.12 -8.43
N ASP A 256 -27.19 10.81 -8.17
CA ASP A 256 -28.35 9.92 -8.28
C ASP A 256 -29.23 10.12 -7.05
N LEU A 257 -30.23 11.00 -7.17
CA LEU A 257 -31.13 11.40 -6.07
C LEU A 257 -32.05 10.27 -5.56
N LYS A 258 -31.95 9.05 -6.10
CA LYS A 258 -32.53 7.85 -5.47
C LYS A 258 -31.83 7.50 -4.15
N ARG A 259 -30.63 8.03 -3.92
CA ARG A 259 -29.87 7.92 -2.67
C ARG A 259 -29.51 9.32 -2.16
N ARG A 260 -29.44 9.45 -0.85
CA ARG A 260 -28.99 10.70 -0.19
C ARG A 260 -27.49 10.84 -0.39
N PRO A 261 -26.99 11.99 -0.91
CA PRO A 261 -25.56 12.21 -1.02
C PRO A 261 -24.85 12.09 0.34
N SER A 262 -23.69 11.43 0.39
CA SER A 262 -22.92 11.17 1.62
C SER A 262 -21.41 11.09 1.37
N TRP A 263 -20.61 11.38 2.40
CA TRP A 263 -19.16 11.18 2.42
C TRP A 263 -18.81 9.77 2.88
N THR A 264 -18.94 8.82 1.96
CA THR A 264 -18.69 7.40 2.23
C THR A 264 -17.20 7.06 2.18
N ASP A 265 -16.42 7.76 1.36
CA ASP A 265 -15.03 7.47 1.06
C ASP A 265 -14.09 8.35 1.91
N ARG A 266 -13.31 7.75 2.82
CA ARG A 266 -12.61 8.47 3.90
C ARG A 266 -11.14 8.06 4.06
N ILE A 267 -10.34 8.96 4.63
CA ILE A 267 -8.93 8.73 4.96
C ILE A 267 -8.69 9.27 6.37
N LEU A 268 -8.44 8.36 7.31
CA LEU A 268 -8.16 8.66 8.71
C LEU A 268 -6.74 8.21 9.06
N TYR A 269 -6.18 8.76 10.13
CA TYR A 269 -4.83 8.41 10.57
C TYR A 269 -4.66 8.50 12.10
N ARG A 270 -3.67 7.79 12.62
CA ARG A 270 -3.20 7.90 14.00
C ARG A 270 -1.68 7.90 14.00
N VAL A 271 -1.10 8.65 14.92
CA VAL A 271 0.34 8.65 15.21
C VAL A 271 0.52 8.35 16.69
N ASN A 272 1.29 7.31 17.02
CA ASN A 272 1.79 7.10 18.37
C ASN A 272 3.05 7.96 18.54
N ALA A 273 2.85 9.23 18.91
CA ALA A 273 3.86 10.29 18.78
C ALA A 273 5.07 10.16 19.71
N ASP A 274 4.86 9.65 20.92
CA ASP A 274 5.80 9.74 22.05
C ASP A 274 6.36 8.36 22.46
N ILE A 275 6.55 7.46 21.49
CA ILE A 275 7.04 6.07 21.71
C ILE A 275 8.57 5.99 21.78
N TYR A 276 9.28 6.94 21.15
CA TYR A 276 10.74 6.93 21.08
C TYR A 276 11.33 8.11 21.88
N ASP A 277 12.38 7.85 22.66
CA ASP A 277 13.04 8.87 23.50
C ASP A 277 13.77 9.94 22.67
N ASP A 278 14.24 9.57 21.47
CA ASP A 278 15.10 10.38 20.61
C ASP A 278 14.32 11.21 19.58
N ILE A 279 13.04 10.90 19.34
CA ILE A 279 12.23 11.61 18.34
C ILE A 279 10.74 11.54 18.63
N ARG A 280 10.08 12.69 18.45
CA ARG A 280 8.63 12.79 18.45
C ARG A 280 8.09 12.60 17.03
N LEU A 281 7.29 11.56 16.84
CA LEU A 281 6.67 11.28 15.55
C LEU A 281 5.50 12.24 15.26
N SER A 282 5.28 12.54 13.99
CA SER A 282 4.10 13.29 13.55
C SER A 282 3.78 13.00 12.10
N ALA A 283 2.52 13.20 11.73
CA ALA A 283 2.04 13.14 10.36
C ALA A 283 1.37 14.47 10.01
N ILE A 284 1.77 15.07 8.89
CA ILE A 284 1.21 16.32 8.39
C ILE A 284 0.51 16.02 7.08
N GLN A 285 -0.82 16.09 7.07
CA GLN A 285 -1.58 15.93 5.84
C GLN A 285 -1.49 17.21 4.99
N ARG A 286 -0.96 17.08 3.79
CA ARG A 286 -0.76 18.16 2.80
C ARG A 286 -2.00 18.40 1.96
N ASN A 287 -2.69 17.33 1.58
CA ASN A 287 -3.92 17.42 0.79
C ASN A 287 -4.96 16.40 1.28
N TYR A 288 -6.23 16.75 1.08
CA TYR A 288 -7.36 15.85 1.27
C TYR A 288 -8.47 16.27 0.31
N LYS A 289 -8.62 15.55 -0.81
CA LYS A 289 -9.49 15.98 -1.93
C LYS A 289 -10.28 14.81 -2.51
N SER A 290 -11.44 15.11 -3.08
CA SER A 290 -12.12 14.22 -4.02
C SER A 290 -11.89 14.70 -5.46
N HIS A 291 -12.02 13.80 -6.44
CA HIS A 291 -11.78 14.11 -7.85
C HIS A 291 -13.07 13.92 -8.67
N SER A 292 -13.77 15.02 -8.95
CA SER A 292 -15.09 15.01 -9.62
C SER A 292 -15.03 14.58 -11.11
N ASN A 293 -13.88 14.78 -11.76
CA ASN A 293 -13.64 14.43 -13.17
C ASN A 293 -13.66 12.91 -13.42
N TYR A 294 -13.56 12.09 -12.37
CA TYR A 294 -13.72 10.64 -12.45
C TYR A 294 -15.21 10.29 -12.35
N ILE A 295 -15.79 9.86 -13.48
CA ILE A 295 -17.23 9.67 -13.69
C ILE A 295 -17.60 8.21 -14.01
N GLN A 296 -16.62 7.33 -14.16
CA GLN A 296 -16.86 5.92 -14.49
C GLN A 296 -17.51 5.13 -13.35
N SER A 297 -17.37 5.58 -12.09
CA SER A 297 -18.00 4.99 -10.90
C SER A 297 -19.12 5.91 -10.38
N ASP A 298 -20.05 5.36 -9.62
CA ASP A 298 -21.02 6.12 -8.83
C ASP A 298 -20.42 6.71 -7.53
N HIS A 299 -19.14 6.41 -7.27
CA HIS A 299 -18.31 7.08 -6.27
C HIS A 299 -17.21 7.95 -6.92
N LYS A 300 -16.91 9.09 -6.29
CA LYS A 300 -15.74 9.91 -6.63
C LYS A 300 -14.53 9.44 -5.81
N PRO A 301 -13.36 9.19 -6.43
CA PRO A 301 -12.17 8.80 -5.69
C PRO A 301 -11.73 9.92 -4.74
N VAL A 302 -11.15 9.51 -3.62
CA VAL A 302 -10.63 10.41 -2.58
C VAL A 302 -9.14 10.16 -2.41
N THR A 303 -8.36 11.23 -2.30
CA THR A 303 -6.92 11.16 -2.08
C THR A 303 -6.48 11.98 -0.90
N GLY A 304 -5.39 11.53 -0.27
CA GLY A 304 -4.73 12.25 0.81
C GLY A 304 -3.23 12.07 0.76
N GLU A 305 -2.48 13.12 1.01
CA GLU A 305 -1.01 13.10 1.03
C GLU A 305 -0.51 13.50 2.41
N PHE A 306 0.47 12.76 2.93
CA PHE A 306 1.03 12.96 4.25
C PHE A 306 2.55 13.03 4.17
N ASP A 307 3.15 13.98 4.87
CA ASP A 307 4.55 13.89 5.26
C ASP A 307 4.61 13.30 6.67
N ILE A 308 5.31 12.18 6.86
CA ILE A 308 5.54 11.55 8.16
C ILE A 308 7.00 11.67 8.58
N ILE A 309 7.24 11.87 9.87
CA ILE A 309 8.59 11.88 10.43
C ILE A 309 9.15 10.46 10.49
N ILE A 310 10.40 10.28 10.03
CA ILE A 310 11.15 9.02 10.18
C ILE A 310 12.31 9.19 11.17
N ARG A 311 12.81 8.08 11.71
CA ARG A 311 13.90 8.11 12.69
C ARG A 311 15.23 8.48 12.01
N PRO A 312 16.00 9.44 12.55
CA PRO A 312 17.34 9.72 12.07
C PRO A 312 18.28 8.56 12.45
N HIS A 313 19.37 8.39 11.68
CA HIS A 313 20.47 7.47 12.01
C HIS A 313 20.12 5.98 12.18
N VAL A 314 19.06 5.51 11.55
CA VAL A 314 18.79 4.07 11.46
C VAL A 314 19.86 3.45 10.57
N GLU A 315 20.77 2.68 11.15
CA GLU A 315 21.69 1.83 10.41
C GLU A 315 20.87 0.74 9.72
N ASP A 316 20.68 0.89 8.42
CA ASP A 316 19.98 -0.14 7.65
C ASP A 316 20.97 -1.23 7.24
N HIS A 317 21.05 -2.25 8.09
CA HIS A 317 21.80 -3.46 7.79
C HIS A 317 21.08 -4.26 6.71
N GLY A 318 21.82 -4.62 5.66
CA GLY A 318 21.27 -5.28 4.50
C GLY A 318 22.30 -6.15 3.80
N VAL A 319 22.13 -6.28 2.49
CA VAL A 319 22.96 -7.09 1.60
C VAL A 319 23.56 -6.22 0.51
N GLU A 320 24.87 -6.29 0.39
CA GLU A 320 25.61 -5.67 -0.71
C GLU A 320 26.05 -6.75 -1.70
N PHE A 321 25.54 -6.70 -2.93
CA PHE A 321 25.97 -7.60 -3.99
C PHE A 321 27.32 -7.17 -4.56
N GLN A 322 28.23 -8.12 -4.74
CA GLN A 322 29.42 -7.87 -5.55
C GLN A 322 29.00 -7.65 -7.02
N PRO A 323 29.68 -6.77 -7.77
CA PRO A 323 29.39 -6.56 -9.18
C PRO A 323 29.42 -7.87 -9.98
N VAL A 324 28.35 -8.13 -10.72
CA VAL A 324 28.27 -9.28 -11.63
C VAL A 324 28.80 -8.82 -12.99
N SER A 325 30.01 -9.23 -13.34
CA SER A 325 30.67 -8.81 -14.59
C SER A 325 30.12 -9.48 -15.84
N SER A 326 29.63 -10.71 -15.71
CA SER A 326 29.13 -11.51 -16.82
C SER A 326 28.17 -12.58 -16.31
N TRP A 327 27.00 -12.68 -16.93
CA TRP A 327 26.09 -13.80 -16.76
C TRP A 327 25.87 -14.47 -18.11
N PHE A 328 26.27 -15.74 -18.24
CA PHE A 328 26.15 -16.48 -19.50
C PHE A 328 24.84 -17.26 -19.56
N ILE A 329 24.12 -17.13 -20.67
CA ILE A 329 22.89 -17.87 -20.95
C ILE A 329 23.21 -19.37 -21.12
N ASP A 330 22.32 -20.24 -20.64
CA ASP A 330 22.47 -21.71 -20.68
C ASP A 330 23.70 -22.25 -19.91
N GLU A 331 24.25 -21.48 -18.96
CA GLU A 331 25.37 -21.87 -18.09
C GLU A 331 25.03 -21.67 -16.60
N GLU A 332 25.64 -22.47 -15.72
CA GLU A 332 25.56 -22.20 -14.28
C GLU A 332 26.27 -20.88 -13.96
N ASN A 333 25.59 -20.00 -13.23
CA ASN A 333 26.14 -18.70 -12.84
C ASN A 333 26.15 -18.57 -11.32
N SER A 334 27.15 -17.86 -10.79
CA SER A 334 27.26 -17.63 -9.35
C SER A 334 27.36 -16.15 -9.02
N VAL A 335 26.76 -15.77 -7.90
CA VAL A 335 26.74 -14.39 -7.41
C VAL A 335 27.27 -14.41 -5.99
N SER A 336 28.15 -13.45 -5.69
CA SER A 336 28.66 -13.25 -4.34
C SER A 336 28.06 -11.99 -3.73
N TYR A 337 27.76 -12.03 -2.44
CA TYR A 337 27.21 -10.89 -1.71
C TYR A 337 27.74 -10.85 -0.27
N LYS A 338 27.70 -9.66 0.32
CA LYS A 338 28.18 -9.36 1.67
C LYS A 338 26.97 -9.04 2.54
N LEU A 339 26.86 -9.71 3.69
CA LEU A 339 25.92 -9.33 4.74
C LEU A 339 26.54 -8.18 5.55
N LEU A 340 25.77 -7.12 5.76
CA LEU A 340 26.20 -5.92 6.50
C LEU A 340 25.70 -5.98 7.95
N GLY A 341 26.51 -5.49 8.89
CA GLY A 341 26.16 -5.38 10.31
C GLY A 341 25.78 -6.70 10.96
N ASP A 342 24.61 -6.72 11.62
CA ASP A 342 24.07 -7.88 12.31
C ASP A 342 23.21 -8.80 11.41
N ALA A 343 23.08 -8.49 10.11
CA ALA A 343 22.31 -9.31 9.18
C ALA A 343 22.87 -10.74 9.15
N ARG A 344 21.98 -11.73 9.31
CA ARG A 344 22.30 -13.16 9.22
C ARG A 344 21.33 -13.84 8.25
N PRO A 345 21.82 -14.79 7.44
CA PRO A 345 20.95 -15.52 6.53
C PRO A 345 20.04 -16.45 7.33
N ALA A 346 18.80 -16.61 6.89
CA ALA A 346 17.91 -17.66 7.37
C ALA A 346 17.49 -18.58 6.23
N SER A 347 17.00 -19.77 6.59
CA SER A 347 16.60 -20.81 5.64
C SER A 347 15.46 -20.41 4.70
N GLY A 348 14.68 -19.39 5.06
CA GLY A 348 13.62 -18.85 4.19
C GLY A 348 14.12 -17.81 3.19
N ASP A 349 15.33 -17.29 3.36
CA ASP A 349 15.85 -16.21 2.53
C ASP A 349 16.13 -16.70 1.12
N TRP A 350 15.92 -15.82 0.14
CA TRP A 350 16.13 -16.15 -1.26
C TRP A 350 16.61 -14.94 -2.05
N VAL A 351 17.32 -15.22 -3.14
CA VAL A 351 17.74 -14.21 -4.11
C VAL A 351 16.96 -14.44 -5.40
N GLY A 352 16.19 -13.44 -5.79
CA GLY A 352 15.45 -13.45 -7.06
C GLY A 352 16.24 -12.77 -8.16
N LEU A 353 16.16 -13.31 -9.37
CA LEU A 353 16.63 -12.70 -10.61
C LEU A 353 15.47 -12.00 -11.31
N PHE A 354 15.68 -10.74 -11.67
CA PHE A 354 14.68 -9.87 -12.29
C PHE A 354 15.23 -9.22 -13.55
N HIS A 355 14.35 -8.87 -14.49
CA HIS A 355 14.71 -7.90 -15.53
C HIS A 355 15.05 -6.54 -14.90
N ASN A 356 15.96 -5.77 -15.51
CA ASN A 356 16.40 -4.47 -14.97
C ASN A 356 15.22 -3.50 -14.75
N GLU A 357 14.27 -3.48 -15.68
CA GLU A 357 13.11 -2.58 -15.69
C GLU A 357 11.90 -3.15 -14.92
N PHE A 358 12.12 -4.07 -13.97
CA PHE A 358 11.03 -4.64 -13.19
C PHE A 358 10.20 -3.55 -12.50
N SER A 359 8.88 -3.71 -12.56
CA SER A 359 7.89 -2.79 -12.00
C SER A 359 7.07 -3.42 -10.87
N SER A 360 7.35 -4.69 -10.55
CA SER A 360 6.74 -5.42 -9.44
C SER A 360 7.74 -6.39 -8.82
N LEU A 361 7.66 -6.60 -7.50
CA LEU A 361 8.43 -7.65 -6.83
C LEU A 361 7.92 -9.07 -7.14
N ASP A 362 6.74 -9.18 -7.75
CA ASP A 362 6.19 -10.46 -8.24
C ASP A 362 6.76 -10.87 -9.62
N GLU A 363 7.55 -10.00 -10.28
CA GLU A 363 8.11 -10.22 -11.64
C GLU A 363 9.47 -10.94 -11.65
N TYR A 364 9.80 -11.71 -10.59
CA TYR A 364 11.03 -12.49 -10.61
C TYR A 364 10.96 -13.55 -11.73
N ILE A 365 12.07 -13.73 -12.44
CA ILE A 365 12.24 -14.74 -13.49
C ILE A 365 12.44 -16.10 -12.84
N VAL A 366 13.36 -16.15 -11.87
CA VAL A 366 13.73 -17.32 -11.08
C VAL A 366 14.28 -16.85 -9.73
N TYR A 367 14.28 -17.73 -8.73
CA TYR A 367 14.89 -17.45 -7.44
C TYR A 367 15.62 -18.68 -6.90
N GLU A 368 16.58 -18.43 -6.02
CA GLU A 368 17.34 -19.46 -5.32
C GLU A 368 17.36 -19.19 -3.82
N TYR A 369 17.19 -20.23 -2.99
CA TYR A 369 17.23 -20.11 -1.55
C TYR A 369 18.68 -19.92 -1.05
N VAL A 370 18.84 -18.99 -0.12
CA VAL A 370 20.08 -18.71 0.60
C VAL A 370 20.36 -19.88 1.56
N GLY A 371 21.61 -20.37 1.59
CA GLY A 371 22.03 -21.49 2.44
C GLY A 371 22.32 -22.81 1.72
N ARG A 372 22.18 -22.86 0.38
CA ARG A 372 22.70 -23.97 -0.44
C ARG A 372 24.19 -23.82 -0.82
N GLY A 373 24.82 -22.69 -0.48
CA GLY A 373 26.22 -22.37 -0.81
C GLY A 373 27.20 -22.66 0.33
N LYS A 374 28.44 -23.02 -0.01
CA LYS A 374 29.55 -23.13 0.95
C LYS A 374 30.03 -21.72 1.31
N SER A 375 29.94 -21.34 2.58
CA SER A 375 30.48 -20.07 3.06
C SER A 375 32.01 -20.07 2.96
N SER A 376 32.60 -18.95 2.56
CA SER A 376 34.05 -18.72 2.61
C SER A 376 34.31 -17.41 3.34
N SER A 377 34.88 -17.48 4.54
CA SER A 377 35.27 -16.29 5.29
C SER A 377 36.48 -15.61 4.63
N VAL A 378 36.41 -14.28 4.43
CA VAL A 378 37.53 -13.49 3.92
C VAL A 378 38.34 -12.96 5.12
N PRO A 379 39.68 -13.11 5.17
CA PRO A 379 40.46 -12.88 6.39
C PRO A 379 40.58 -11.42 6.90
N PHE A 380 40.06 -10.42 6.19
CA PHE A 380 40.38 -9.00 6.44
C PHE A 380 39.22 -8.11 6.88
N GLU A 381 38.01 -8.65 7.05
CA GLU A 381 36.87 -7.90 7.63
C GLU A 381 36.16 -8.77 8.69
N PRO A 382 36.41 -8.56 10.00
CA PRO A 382 35.95 -9.47 11.05
C PRO A 382 34.42 -9.49 11.29
N HIS A 383 33.64 -8.68 10.56
CA HIS A 383 32.18 -8.57 10.74
C HIS A 383 31.36 -8.84 9.48
N SER A 384 31.98 -9.13 8.34
CA SER A 384 31.25 -9.35 7.10
C SER A 384 31.51 -10.73 6.52
N ILE A 385 30.42 -11.46 6.35
CA ILE A 385 30.45 -12.80 5.75
C ILE A 385 30.14 -12.61 4.26
N THR A 386 31.09 -13.00 3.41
CA THR A 386 30.88 -13.10 1.97
C THR A 386 30.28 -14.47 1.68
N GLU A 387 29.07 -14.46 1.14
CA GLU A 387 28.34 -15.66 0.74
C GLU A 387 28.25 -15.74 -0.78
N ARG A 388 28.06 -16.97 -1.30
CA ARG A 388 27.89 -17.21 -2.73
C ARG A 388 26.65 -18.06 -2.98
N ILE A 389 25.85 -17.66 -3.96
CA ILE A 389 24.67 -18.39 -4.44
C ILE A 389 24.85 -18.76 -5.92
N TYR A 390 24.29 -19.90 -6.33
CA TYR A 390 24.39 -20.44 -7.68
C TYR A 390 23.01 -20.52 -8.30
N PHE A 391 22.89 -20.15 -9.56
CA PHE A 391 21.70 -20.26 -10.39
C PHE A 391 21.95 -21.28 -11.50
N SER A 392 20.97 -22.12 -11.78
CA SER A 392 21.06 -23.14 -12.82
C SER A 392 21.24 -22.54 -14.23
N ASP A 393 21.71 -23.37 -15.15
CA ASP A 393 21.81 -23.09 -16.59
C ASP A 393 20.49 -22.60 -17.22
N THR A 394 19.36 -23.05 -16.70
CA THR A 394 18.02 -22.70 -17.17
C THR A 394 17.49 -21.36 -16.67
N ALA A 395 18.25 -20.65 -15.81
CA ALA A 395 17.83 -19.40 -15.16
C ALA A 395 17.60 -18.23 -16.14
N LEU A 396 18.38 -18.15 -17.22
CA LEU A 396 18.22 -17.14 -18.27
C LEU A 396 18.22 -17.80 -19.63
N ARG A 397 17.33 -17.32 -20.51
CA ARG A 397 17.18 -17.80 -21.89
C ARG A 397 17.30 -16.71 -22.94
N THR A 398 17.27 -15.45 -22.53
CA THR A 398 17.28 -14.29 -23.41
C THR A 398 18.37 -13.32 -23.00
N PRO A 399 19.02 -12.63 -23.96
CA PRO A 399 19.90 -11.52 -23.64
C PRO A 399 19.14 -10.32 -23.08
N GLY A 400 19.78 -9.55 -22.20
CA GLY A 400 19.18 -8.36 -21.61
C GLY A 400 19.94 -7.81 -20.41
N MET A 401 19.36 -6.81 -19.76
CA MET A 401 19.84 -6.29 -18.48
C MET A 401 19.01 -6.86 -17.33
N TYR A 402 19.68 -7.25 -16.26
CA TYR A 402 19.09 -7.94 -15.12
C TYR A 402 19.56 -7.33 -13.79
N ARG A 403 18.83 -7.66 -12.73
CA ARG A 403 19.16 -7.33 -11.35
C ARG A 403 18.84 -8.52 -10.45
N LEU A 404 19.52 -8.56 -9.31
CA LEU A 404 19.26 -9.50 -8.24
C LEU A 404 18.66 -8.77 -7.06
N ILE A 405 17.72 -9.40 -6.37
CA ILE A 405 17.08 -8.87 -5.18
C ILE A 405 17.20 -9.92 -4.07
N TYR A 406 17.79 -9.53 -2.95
CA TYR A 406 17.82 -10.35 -1.74
C TYR A 406 16.53 -10.13 -0.95
N VAL A 407 15.76 -11.19 -0.78
CA VAL A 407 14.50 -11.18 -0.04
C VAL A 407 14.67 -11.98 1.24
N ALA A 408 14.48 -11.31 2.38
CA ALA A 408 14.43 -11.94 3.67
C ALA A 408 13.01 -12.45 3.97
N GLN A 409 12.88 -13.73 4.28
CA GLN A 409 11.59 -14.37 4.58
C GLN A 409 11.59 -14.95 6.00
N ARG A 410 10.63 -14.52 6.83
CA ARG A 410 10.42 -15.05 8.19
C ARG A 410 8.94 -15.39 8.36
N GLY A 411 8.56 -16.63 8.04
CA GLY A 411 7.15 -17.03 8.03
C GLY A 411 6.38 -16.21 6.98
N ASN A 412 5.41 -15.39 7.41
CA ASN A 412 4.63 -14.51 6.53
C ASN A 412 5.29 -13.13 6.30
N LEU A 413 6.35 -12.80 7.05
CA LEU A 413 7.03 -11.50 6.99
C LEU A 413 8.09 -11.51 5.88
N VAL A 414 8.09 -10.45 5.08
CA VAL A 414 9.02 -10.25 3.95
C VAL A 414 9.84 -8.98 4.15
N GLY A 415 11.14 -8.99 3.87
CA GLY A 415 11.98 -7.80 3.84
C GLY A 415 12.87 -7.79 2.60
N ILE A 416 13.23 -6.61 2.09
CA ILE A 416 14.12 -6.49 0.93
C ILE A 416 15.46 -5.95 1.39
N LEU A 417 16.45 -6.83 1.54
CA LEU A 417 17.71 -6.46 2.18
C LEU A 417 18.76 -5.91 1.21
N GLY A 418 18.62 -6.16 -0.09
CA GLY A 418 19.60 -5.69 -1.08
C GLY A 418 19.11 -5.81 -2.50
N ILE A 419 19.60 -4.92 -3.36
CA ILE A 419 19.37 -4.94 -4.81
C ILE A 419 20.73 -4.77 -5.48
N SER A 420 21.07 -5.62 -6.44
CA SER A 420 22.34 -5.50 -7.16
C SER A 420 22.34 -4.29 -8.11
N PRO A 421 23.53 -3.77 -8.46
CA PRO A 421 23.70 -3.02 -9.69
C PRO A 421 23.17 -3.83 -10.90
N PRO A 422 22.76 -3.16 -11.98
CA PRO A 422 22.33 -3.85 -13.18
C PRO A 422 23.50 -4.55 -13.86
N PHE A 423 23.27 -5.74 -14.43
CA PHE A 423 24.29 -6.51 -15.14
C PHE A 423 23.74 -7.14 -16.43
N PRO A 424 24.60 -7.38 -17.43
CA PRO A 424 24.19 -7.97 -18.70
C PRO A 424 24.13 -9.51 -18.64
N GLY A 425 23.02 -10.08 -19.11
CA GLY A 425 22.93 -11.49 -19.51
C GLY A 425 23.16 -11.61 -21.01
N HIS A 426 24.10 -12.47 -21.44
CA HIS A 426 24.46 -12.62 -22.85
C HIS A 426 24.88 -14.06 -23.19
N HIS A 427 24.81 -14.41 -24.47
CA HIS A 427 25.45 -15.63 -24.95
C HIS A 427 26.97 -15.45 -24.94
N ARG A 428 27.71 -16.52 -24.65
CA ARG A 428 29.17 -16.49 -24.72
C ARG A 428 29.62 -16.08 -26.14
N PRO A 429 30.57 -15.15 -26.28
CA PRO A 429 31.17 -14.86 -27.58
C PRO A 429 31.79 -16.15 -28.14
N THR A 430 31.39 -16.52 -29.37
CA THR A 430 31.92 -17.68 -30.09
C THR A 430 33.35 -17.49 -30.53
#